data_AF-A0A0Q6S8A9-F1
#
_entry.id   AF-A0A0Q6S8A9-F1
#
_cell.length_a   1.000
_cell.length_b   1.000
_cell.length_c   1.000
_cell.angle_alpha   90.00
_cell.angle_beta   90.00
_cell.angle_gamma   90.00
#
_symmetry.space_group_name_H-M   'P 1'
#
loop_
_entity.id
_entity.type
_entity.pdbx_description
1 polymer ?
#
loop_
_entity_poly.entity_id
_entity_poly.type
_entity_poly.pdbx_seq_one_letter_code
_entity_poly.pdbx_strand_id
1 'polypeptide(L)'
;MIAYHIGDKGVRRAIAIYQLAKQAVGNISHIYTDANSCYRLAFERHDVSEPHTETKAQTHLIEASNSSIRDNLARFNRRSKRFSKTHHMLDITLNLFFNRHLITSQT
;
A
#
# COMPACT_ATOMS: atom_id res chain seq x y z
N MET A 1 12.03 36.56 0.20
CA MET A 1 11.17 35.39 0.52
C MET A 1 11.71 34.21 -0.28
N ILE A 2 12.56 33.36 0.31
CA ILE A 2 13.15 32.22 -0.39
C ILE A 2 12.23 31.03 -0.15
N ALA A 3 11.35 30.76 -1.11
CA ALA A 3 10.58 29.52 -1.12
C ALA A 3 11.56 28.38 -1.42
N TYR A 4 11.88 27.58 -0.41
CA TYR A 4 12.74 26.41 -0.58
C TYR A 4 12.07 25.46 -1.60
N HIS A 5 12.77 25.15 -2.69
CA HIS A 5 12.28 24.27 -3.76
C HIS A 5 12.32 22.80 -3.28
N ILE A 6 11.60 22.47 -2.20
CA ILE A 6 11.31 21.08 -1.82
C ILE A 6 10.16 20.63 -2.72
N GLY A 7 10.34 19.71 -3.68
CA GLY A 7 9.16 19.32 -4.45
C GLY A 7 9.24 18.07 -5.31
N ASP A 8 10.29 17.89 -6.11
CA ASP A 8 10.16 16.95 -7.24
C ASP A 8 10.42 15.48 -6.88
N LYS A 9 11.14 15.20 -5.79
CA LYS A 9 11.34 13.82 -5.33
C LYS A 9 10.01 13.17 -4.93
N GLY A 10 9.11 13.92 -4.29
CA GLY A 10 7.79 13.42 -3.89
C GLY A 10 6.93 13.08 -5.11
N VAL A 11 6.84 14.01 -6.06
CA VAL A 11 6.11 13.84 -7.32
C VAL A 11 6.61 12.63 -8.11
N ARG A 12 7.93 12.51 -8.29
CA ARG A 12 8.53 11.39 -9.02
C ARG A 12 8.24 10.04 -8.37
N ARG A 13 8.24 9.98 -7.04
CA ARG A 13 7.93 8.75 -6.29
C ARG A 13 6.45 8.40 -6.37
N ALA A 14 5.56 9.38 -6.26
CA ALA A 14 4.12 9.17 -6.42
C ALA A 14 3.78 8.55 -7.77
N ILE A 15 4.35 9.06 -8.86
CA ILE A 15 4.17 8.49 -10.21
C ILE A 15 4.78 7.11 -10.35
N ALA A 16 5.98 6.88 -9.80
CA ALA A 16 6.59 5.56 -9.86
C ALA A 16 5.72 4.50 -9.15
N ILE A 17 5.12 4.84 -8.00
CA ILE A 17 4.20 3.96 -7.29
C ILE A 17 2.94 3.72 -8.12
N TYR A 18 2.35 4.76 -8.71
CA TYR A 18 1.18 4.64 -9.60
C TYR A 18 1.45 3.71 -10.78
N GLN A 19 2.60 3.87 -11.47
CA GLN A 19 2.97 3.03 -12.61
C GLN A 19 3.15 1.57 -12.21
N LEU A 20 3.80 1.30 -11.08
CA LEU A 20 3.94 -0.06 -10.55
C LEU A 20 2.59 -0.67 -10.20
N ALA A 21 1.70 0.10 -9.57
CA ALA A 21 0.36 -0.36 -9.26
C ALA A 21 -0.44 -0.67 -10.54
N LYS A 22 -0.43 0.24 -11.51
CA LYS A 22 -1.11 0.05 -12.81
C LYS A 22 -0.59 -1.18 -13.55
N GLN A 23 0.72 -1.41 -13.52
CA GLN A 23 1.32 -2.62 -14.11
C GLN A 23 0.88 -3.89 -13.39
N ALA A 24 0.76 -3.86 -12.05
CA ALA A 24 0.41 -5.03 -11.26
C ALA A 24 -1.08 -5.40 -11.36
N VAL A 25 -1.98 -4.41 -11.37
CA VAL A 25 -3.44 -4.64 -11.34
C VAL A 25 -4.12 -4.46 -12.70
N GLY A 26 -3.44 -3.87 -13.68
CA GLY A 26 -3.98 -3.55 -15.00
C GLY A 26 -4.89 -2.33 -14.96
N ASN A 27 -6.13 -2.49 -14.46
CA ASN A 27 -7.09 -1.39 -14.38
C ASN A 27 -7.25 -0.90 -12.93
N ILE A 28 -7.22 0.42 -12.76
CA ILE A 28 -7.41 1.09 -11.47
C ILE A 28 -8.73 1.85 -11.57
N SER A 29 -9.69 1.49 -10.71
CA SER A 29 -10.99 2.16 -10.68
C SER A 29 -10.98 3.45 -9.87
N HIS A 30 -10.18 3.49 -8.80
CA HIS A 30 -10.10 4.63 -7.89
C HIS A 30 -8.75 4.64 -7.16
N ILE A 31 -8.20 5.82 -6.94
CA ILE A 31 -6.94 6.04 -6.22
C ILE A 31 -7.24 6.72 -4.89
N TYR A 32 -6.71 6.16 -3.81
CA TYR A 32 -6.77 6.75 -2.48
C TYR A 32 -5.35 7.02 -1.98
N THR A 33 -5.09 8.25 -1.55
CA THR A 33 -3.81 8.62 -0.96
C THR A 33 -4.02 9.33 0.37
N ASP A 34 -2.95 9.40 1.17
CA ASP A 34 -2.94 10.34 2.30
C ASP A 34 -3.05 11.78 1.79
N ALA A 35 -3.27 12.74 2.70
CA ALA A 35 -3.36 14.15 2.34
C ALA A 35 -1.98 14.82 2.17
N ASN A 36 -1.01 14.10 1.57
CA ASN A 36 0.25 14.69 1.13
C ASN A 36 0.07 15.33 -0.25
N SER A 37 0.36 16.62 -0.35
CA SER A 37 0.13 17.42 -1.56
C SER A 37 0.92 16.96 -2.79
N CYS A 38 1.92 16.09 -2.63
CA CYS A 38 2.68 15.57 -3.76
C CYS A 38 1.86 14.66 -4.68
N TYR A 39 0.80 14.00 -4.18
CA TYR A 39 0.00 13.07 -4.96
C TYR A 39 -0.87 13.78 -5.98
N ARG A 40 -1.72 14.72 -5.55
CA ARG A 40 -2.49 15.56 -6.47
C ARG A 40 -1.61 16.30 -7.48
N LEU A 41 -0.51 16.90 -7.02
CA LEU A 41 0.42 17.58 -7.93
C LEU A 41 1.02 16.62 -8.97
N ALA A 42 1.33 15.38 -8.57
CA ALA A 42 1.84 14.37 -9.48
C ALA A 42 0.79 13.95 -10.51
N PHE A 43 -0.43 13.66 -10.06
CA PHE A 43 -1.50 13.18 -10.92
C PHE A 43 -1.96 14.24 -11.91
N GLU A 44 -2.04 15.51 -11.49
CA GLU A 44 -2.30 16.65 -12.38
C GLU A 44 -1.20 16.82 -13.44
N ARG A 45 0.08 16.71 -13.06
CA ARG A 45 1.21 16.88 -13.99
C ARG A 45 1.35 15.76 -15.02
N HIS A 46 0.86 14.57 -14.68
CA HIS A 46 1.03 13.37 -15.49
C HIS A 46 -0.28 12.88 -16.13
N ASP A 47 -1.33 13.70 -16.07
CA ASP A 47 -2.63 13.43 -16.69
C ASP A 47 -3.23 12.07 -16.28
N VAL A 48 -3.15 11.77 -14.98
CA VAL A 48 -3.73 10.56 -14.41
C VAL A 48 -5.25 10.70 -14.39
N SER A 49 -5.91 9.94 -15.27
CA SER A 49 -7.37 10.03 -15.50
C SER A 49 -8.22 9.37 -14.43
N GLU A 50 -7.63 8.49 -13.61
CA GLU A 50 -8.37 7.76 -12.60
C GLU A 50 -8.87 8.69 -11.48
N PRO A 51 -10.10 8.49 -10.98
CA PRO A 51 -10.62 9.23 -9.83
C PRO A 51 -9.68 9.15 -8.63
N HIS A 52 -9.37 10.30 -8.03
CA HIS A 52 -8.43 10.41 -6.91
C HIS A 52 -9.09 11.04 -5.69
N THR A 53 -8.88 10.46 -4.52
CA THR A 53 -9.33 11.00 -3.23
C THR A 53 -8.19 11.08 -2.24
N GLU A 54 -7.89 12.30 -1.77
CA GLU A 54 -6.93 12.57 -0.70
C GLU A 54 -7.66 12.58 0.64
N THR A 55 -7.30 11.69 1.57
CA THR A 55 -7.90 11.70 2.92
C THR A 55 -6.94 11.18 3.98
N LYS A 56 -7.07 11.71 5.21
CA LYS A 56 -6.40 11.18 6.40
C LYS A 56 -7.28 10.28 7.25
N ALA A 57 -8.56 10.13 6.90
CA ALA A 57 -9.55 9.46 7.74
C ALA A 57 -9.16 8.01 8.08
N GLN A 58 -8.53 7.31 7.15
CA GLN A 58 -8.15 5.90 7.31
C GLN A 58 -6.64 5.68 7.40
N THR A 59 -5.83 6.74 7.44
CA THR A 59 -4.37 6.62 7.46
C THR A 59 -3.90 5.75 8.62
N HIS A 60 -4.46 5.94 9.81
CA HIS A 60 -4.14 5.13 10.99
C HIS A 60 -4.41 3.63 10.79
N LEU A 61 -5.49 3.26 10.08
CA LEU A 61 -5.82 1.87 9.79
C LEU A 61 -4.85 1.26 8.77
N ILE A 62 -4.51 2.03 7.72
CA ILE A 62 -3.55 1.61 6.70
C ILE A 62 -2.16 1.43 7.33
N GLU A 63 -1.73 2.36 8.18
CA GLU A 63 -0.46 2.29 8.89
C GLU A 63 -0.42 1.09 9.85
N ALA A 64 -1.49 0.85 10.60
CA ALA A 64 -1.62 -0.32 11.48
C ALA A 64 -1.55 -1.64 10.68
N SER A 65 -2.27 -1.72 9.55
CA SER A 65 -2.25 -2.88 8.66
C SER A 65 -0.84 -3.12 8.08
N ASN A 66 -0.20 -2.06 7.56
CA ASN A 66 1.16 -2.13 7.04
C ASN A 66 2.18 -2.55 8.11
N SER A 67 2.01 -2.07 9.36
CA SER A 67 2.85 -2.52 10.47
C SER A 67 2.67 -4.01 10.74
N SER A 68 1.42 -4.49 10.78
CA SER A 68 1.11 -5.91 10.97
C SER A 68 1.72 -6.78 9.85
N ILE A 69 1.62 -6.34 8.59
CA ILE A 69 2.25 -7.03 7.45
C ILE A 69 3.76 -7.12 7.64
N ARG A 70 4.44 -5.99 7.95
CA ARG A 70 5.89 -5.97 8.17
C ARG A 70 6.31 -6.89 9.31
N ASP A 71 5.57 -6.89 10.41
CA ASP A 71 5.86 -7.76 11.56
C ASP A 71 5.70 -9.25 11.21
N ASN A 72 4.67 -9.60 10.44
CA ASN A 72 4.47 -10.97 9.97
C ASN A 72 5.55 -11.39 8.96
N LEU A 73 5.90 -10.52 8.02
CA LEU A 73 7.00 -10.75 7.06
C LEU A 73 8.35 -10.93 7.77
N ALA A 74 8.65 -10.12 8.78
CA ALA A 74 9.86 -10.26 9.58
C ALA A 74 9.91 -11.58 10.37
N ARG A 75 8.75 -12.08 10.82
CA ARG A 75 8.63 -13.40 11.47
C ARG A 75 8.93 -14.56 10.52
N PHE A 76 8.61 -14.46 9.24
CA PHE A 76 9.02 -15.49 8.26
C PHE A 76 10.55 -15.56 8.08
N ASN A 77 11.24 -14.43 8.16
CA ASN A 77 12.71 -14.38 8.06
C ASN A 77 13.42 -14.91 9.32
N ARG A 78 12.79 -14.77 10.50
CA ARG A 78 13.33 -15.29 11.75
C ARG A 78 13.02 -16.80 11.82
N ARG A 79 14.05 -17.64 11.64
CA ARG A 79 13.99 -19.11 11.66
C ARG A 79 13.41 -19.75 12.95
N SER A 80 12.89 -18.99 13.91
CA SER A 80 12.34 -19.48 15.18
C SER A 80 10.81 -19.39 15.25
N LYS A 81 10.19 -20.55 15.49
CA LYS A 81 8.80 -20.83 15.87
C LYS A 81 7.69 -20.02 15.18
N ARG A 82 7.18 -20.54 14.05
CA ARG A 82 5.76 -20.99 13.89
C ARG A 82 5.27 -21.18 12.46
N PHE A 83 6.09 -20.97 11.43
CA PHE A 83 5.67 -21.23 10.05
C PHE A 83 6.54 -22.31 9.42
N SER A 84 5.90 -23.33 8.86
CA SER A 84 6.55 -24.37 8.08
C SER A 84 7.27 -23.71 6.89
N LYS A 85 8.51 -24.15 6.62
CA LYS A 85 9.41 -23.55 5.63
C LYS A 85 9.03 -23.85 4.17
N THR A 86 7.90 -24.51 3.94
CA THR A 86 7.46 -24.82 2.58
C THR A 86 6.74 -23.63 1.96
N HIS A 87 6.97 -23.36 0.67
CA HIS A 87 6.28 -22.31 -0.07
C HIS A 87 4.75 -22.43 0.06
N HIS A 88 4.24 -23.66 0.08
CA HIS A 88 2.83 -23.96 0.30
C HIS A 88 2.28 -23.42 1.63
N MET A 89 3.03 -23.55 2.73
CA MET A 89 2.58 -23.06 4.04
C MET A 89 2.70 -21.55 4.17
N LEU A 90 3.66 -20.93 3.45
CA LEU A 90 3.73 -19.48 3.32
C LEU A 90 2.51 -18.95 2.56
N ASP A 91 2.15 -19.59 1.45
CA ASP A 91 0.97 -19.23 0.65
C ASP A 91 -0.33 -19.34 1.45
N ILE A 92 -0.56 -20.47 2.15
CA ILE A 92 -1.70 -20.63 3.05
C ILE A 92 -1.75 -19.54 4.13
N THR A 93 -0.60 -19.22 4.74
CA THR A 93 -0.55 -18.23 5.82
C THR A 93 -0.89 -16.84 5.31
N LEU A 94 -0.31 -16.44 4.16
CA LEU A 94 -0.61 -15.15 3.52
C LEU A 94 -2.08 -15.09 3.12
N ASN A 95 -2.61 -16.17 2.53
CA ASN A 95 -4.02 -16.26 2.15
C ASN A 95 -4.94 -16.08 3.37
N LEU A 96 -4.69 -16.81 4.47
CA LEU A 96 -5.46 -16.67 5.71
C LEU A 96 -5.37 -15.26 6.30
N PHE A 97 -4.19 -14.64 6.24
CA PHE A 97 -3.96 -13.30 6.77
C PHE A 97 -4.73 -12.23 5.99
N PHE A 98 -4.63 -12.23 4.65
CA PHE A 98 -5.33 -11.25 3.81
C PHE A 98 -6.85 -11.51 3.74
N ASN A 99 -7.28 -12.77 3.80
CA ASN A 99 -8.68 -13.16 3.74
C ASN A 99 -9.33 -13.34 5.13
N ARG A 100 -8.69 -12.89 6.21
CA ARG A 100 -9.20 -13.03 7.59
C ARG A 100 -10.62 -12.51 7.77
N HIS A 101 -10.96 -11.45 7.04
CA HIS A 101 -12.29 -10.85 7.07
C HIS A 101 -13.38 -11.82 6.58
N LEU A 102 -13.07 -12.69 5.61
CA LEU A 102 -14.01 -13.71 5.08
C LEU A 102 -14.30 -14.83 6.09
N ILE A 103 -13.39 -15.06 7.03
CA ILE A 103 -13.49 -16.12 8.06
C ILE A 103 -14.38 -15.64 9.22
N THR A 104 -14.40 -14.34 9.48
CA THR A 104 -15.10 -13.76 10.63
C THR A 104 -16.60 -13.58 10.35
N SER A 105 -17.06 -13.80 9.11
CA SER A 105 -18.47 -13.64 8.68
C SER A 105 -19.35 -14.87 8.91
N GLN A 106 -18.88 -15.91 9.62
CA GLN A 106 -19.64 -17.16 9.86
C GLN A 106 -20.27 -17.27 11.26
N THR A 107 -20.48 -16.16 11.96
CA THR A 107 -21.22 -16.09 13.23
C THR A 107 -22.34 -15.08 13.11
#